data_AF-A0A9W6F8M5-F1
#
_entry.id   AF-A0A9W6F8M5-F1
#
_cell.length_a   1.000
_cell.length_b   1.000
_cell.length_c   1.000
_cell.angle_alpha   90.00
_cell.angle_beta   90.00
_cell.angle_gamma   90.00
#
_symmetry.space_group_name_H-M   'P 1'
#
loop_
_entity.id
_entity.type
_entity.pdbx_description
1 polymer ?
#
loop_
_entity_poly.entity_id
_entity_poly.type
_entity_poly.pdbx_seq_one_letter_code
_entity_poly.pdbx_strand_id
1 'polypeptide(L)'
;MLSVRLTDGVVSLLDEAASCSGISEKVKADAERLRGAGSIPWEDLKCIASELRANPEKPIYLHQLCSHKDVEYPAPPPKEKSPELQARLARLQAELDNKRYSDMVADITESERKAEEMRNSILPTSRLQLSFGAHVLVTMFTFWAVAYYGSKFYLSYDELWAGLAGALGLTVGLLLETLLLIIRSNRLVPLEERMPELFDTAKVKEAYELVRQMKQAEAQKGKGKAKQGAKAAKLPQAKAVEEQPPASDTESKKVR
;
A
#
# COMPACT_ATOMS: atom_id res chain seq x y z
N MET A 1 24.38 15.31 -34.40
CA MET A 1 25.68 15.15 -35.10
C MET A 1 26.00 13.67 -35.07
N LEU A 2 26.37 13.07 -36.21
CA LEU A 2 26.72 11.64 -36.23
C LEU A 2 28.13 11.47 -35.65
N SER A 3 28.25 10.58 -34.67
CA SER A 3 29.51 10.14 -34.10
C SER A 3 29.81 8.71 -34.54
N VAL A 4 31.09 8.39 -34.67
CA VAL A 4 31.58 7.04 -34.97
C VAL A 4 32.46 6.59 -33.81
N ARG A 5 32.25 5.36 -33.34
CA ARG A 5 33.10 4.76 -32.31
C ARG A 5 34.50 4.47 -32.87
N LEU A 6 35.50 4.54 -31.99
CA LEU A 6 36.85 4.08 -32.31
C LEU A 6 36.84 2.56 -32.53
N THR A 7 36.96 2.15 -33.79
CA THR A 7 37.25 0.75 -34.17
C THR A 7 38.73 0.61 -34.49
N ASP A 8 39.26 -0.62 -34.44
CA ASP A 8 40.66 -0.90 -34.75
C ASP A 8 41.06 -0.41 -36.16
N GLY A 9 40.12 -0.45 -37.11
CA GLY A 9 40.29 0.09 -38.46
C GLY A 9 40.40 1.62 -38.52
N VAL A 10 39.61 2.32 -37.69
CA VAL A 10 39.67 3.79 -37.59
C VAL A 10 40.95 4.23 -36.88
N VAL A 11 41.39 3.50 -35.84
CA VAL A 11 42.67 3.77 -35.16
C VAL A 11 43.85 3.61 -36.11
N SER A 12 43.89 2.54 -36.89
CA SER A 12 44.96 2.32 -37.87
C SER A 12 44.97 3.38 -38.99
N LEU A 13 43.81 3.89 -39.38
CA LEU A 13 43.71 5.03 -40.30
C LEU A 13 44.24 6.33 -39.70
N LEU A 14 43.97 6.60 -38.41
CA LEU A 14 44.50 7.78 -37.72
C LEU A 14 46.02 7.71 -37.54
N ASP A 15 46.55 6.51 -37.29
CA ASP A 15 47.99 6.25 -37.18
C ASP A 15 48.72 6.47 -38.51
N GLU A 16 48.10 6.02 -39.61
CA GLU A 16 48.58 6.23 -40.97
C GLU A 16 48.51 7.71 -41.35
N ALA A 17 47.41 8.39 -41.00
CA ALA A 17 47.24 9.84 -41.21
C ALA A 17 48.28 10.69 -40.46
N ALA A 18 48.63 10.29 -39.23
CA ALA A 18 49.66 10.96 -38.43
C ALA A 18 51.07 10.74 -39.00
N SER A 19 51.33 9.58 -39.62
CA SER A 19 52.66 9.19 -40.12
C SER A 19 52.95 9.63 -41.57
N CYS A 20 51.91 9.91 -42.37
CA CYS A 20 52.07 10.28 -43.77
C CYS A 20 52.60 11.71 -43.96
N SER A 21 53.72 11.88 -44.68
CA SER A 21 54.35 13.17 -44.93
C SER A 21 53.61 14.07 -45.93
N GLY A 22 52.72 13.52 -46.76
CA GLY A 22 52.03 14.23 -47.84
C GLY A 22 50.69 14.90 -47.50
N ILE A 23 50.28 14.90 -46.23
CA ILE A 23 48.98 15.42 -45.77
C ILE A 23 49.15 16.82 -45.15
N SER A 24 48.12 17.67 -45.30
CA SER A 24 48.02 18.99 -44.65
C SER A 24 48.26 18.93 -43.14
N GLU A 25 49.07 19.86 -42.62
CA GLU A 25 49.46 19.95 -41.19
C GLU A 25 48.25 20.02 -40.24
N LYS A 26 47.15 20.63 -40.69
CA LYS A 26 45.89 20.72 -39.93
C LYS A 26 45.28 19.33 -39.68
N VAL A 27 45.29 18.48 -40.70
CA VAL A 27 44.69 17.13 -40.66
C VAL A 27 45.53 16.19 -39.80
N LYS A 28 46.86 16.38 -39.76
CA LYS A 28 47.74 15.67 -38.83
C LYS A 28 47.45 16.02 -37.38
N ALA A 29 47.31 17.32 -37.09
CA ALA A 29 46.97 17.78 -35.74
C ALA A 29 45.57 17.29 -35.31
N ASP A 30 44.60 17.26 -36.24
CA ASP A 30 43.26 16.72 -35.98
C ASP A 30 43.31 15.20 -35.75
N ALA A 31 44.11 14.44 -36.51
CA ALA A 31 44.29 13.00 -36.32
C ALA A 31 44.94 12.66 -34.96
N GLU A 32 45.97 13.40 -34.55
CA GLU A 32 46.61 13.24 -33.23
C GLU A 32 45.64 13.56 -32.08
N ARG A 33 44.83 14.61 -32.23
CA ARG A 33 43.81 14.98 -31.24
C ARG A 33 42.73 13.91 -31.09
N LEU A 34 42.32 13.30 -32.21
CA LEU A 34 41.23 12.32 -32.24
C LEU A 34 41.66 10.90 -31.85
N ARG A 35 42.96 10.60 -31.86
CA ARG A 35 43.55 9.31 -31.45
C ARG A 35 43.19 8.89 -30.01
N GLY A 36 42.92 9.86 -29.14
CA GLY A 36 42.53 9.64 -27.74
C GLY A 36 41.04 9.77 -27.45
N ALA A 37 40.22 10.16 -28.42
CA ALA A 37 38.78 10.36 -28.22
C ALA A 37 38.03 9.06 -28.52
N GLY A 38 37.29 8.51 -27.55
CA GLY A 38 36.53 7.26 -27.74
C GLY A 38 35.40 7.32 -28.78
N SER A 39 35.10 8.51 -29.30
CA SER A 39 34.06 8.77 -30.30
C SER A 39 34.48 9.98 -31.15
N ILE A 40 34.36 9.86 -32.48
CA ILE A 40 34.84 10.85 -33.46
C ILE A 40 33.66 11.42 -34.27
N PRO A 41 33.59 12.74 -34.50
CA PRO A 41 32.62 13.33 -35.43
C PRO A 41 32.81 12.81 -36.87
N TRP A 42 31.72 12.43 -37.52
CA TRP A 42 31.76 11.87 -38.88
C TRP A 42 32.40 12.79 -39.92
N GLU A 43 32.31 14.11 -39.75
CA GLU A 43 32.89 15.08 -40.69
C GLU A 43 34.42 15.13 -40.59
N ASP A 44 34.99 15.01 -39.40
CA ASP A 44 36.44 15.00 -39.21
C ASP A 44 37.06 13.72 -39.82
N LEU A 45 36.40 12.58 -39.63
CA LEU A 45 36.80 11.31 -40.24
C LEU A 45 36.78 11.35 -41.78
N LYS A 46 35.75 11.98 -42.37
CA LYS A 46 35.68 12.17 -43.84
C LYS A 46 36.81 13.03 -44.35
N CYS A 47 37.12 14.15 -43.69
CA CYS A 47 38.19 15.05 -44.09
C CYS A 47 39.55 14.32 -44.11
N ILE A 48 39.84 13.56 -43.05
CA ILE A 48 41.07 12.74 -42.97
C ILE A 48 41.07 11.69 -44.08
N ALA A 49 39.99 10.94 -44.25
CA ALA A 49 39.91 9.89 -45.26
C ALA A 49 39.98 10.41 -46.71
N SER A 50 39.45 11.60 -47.00
CA SER A 50 39.54 12.20 -48.35
C SER A 50 40.97 12.59 -48.73
N GLU A 51 41.75 13.07 -47.76
CA GLU A 51 43.14 13.46 -47.96
C GLU A 51 44.04 12.23 -48.12
N LEU A 52 43.82 11.17 -47.34
CA LEU A 52 44.54 9.89 -47.53
C LEU A 52 44.18 9.24 -48.86
N ARG A 53 42.93 9.37 -49.33
CA ARG A 53 42.47 8.83 -50.61
C ARG A 53 43.09 9.54 -51.82
N ALA A 54 43.55 10.77 -51.67
CA ALA A 54 44.26 11.49 -52.71
C ALA A 54 45.65 10.86 -53.02
N ASN A 55 46.17 10.01 -52.13
CA ASN A 55 47.41 9.27 -52.35
C ASN A 55 47.15 8.01 -53.19
N PRO A 56 47.79 7.86 -54.38
CA PRO A 56 47.47 6.80 -55.34
C PRO A 56 47.88 5.37 -54.94
N GLU A 57 48.66 5.17 -53.87
CA GLU A 57 49.19 3.84 -53.52
C GLU A 57 48.20 2.93 -52.79
N LYS A 58 47.16 3.47 -52.13
CA LYS A 58 46.16 2.64 -51.41
C LYS A 58 44.83 3.40 -51.20
N PRO A 59 43.81 3.20 -52.05
CA PRO A 59 42.52 3.86 -51.85
C PRO A 59 41.81 3.26 -50.63
N ILE A 60 41.75 4.01 -49.54
CA ILE A 60 41.02 3.58 -48.34
C ILE A 60 39.52 3.81 -48.56
N TYR A 61 38.72 2.78 -48.32
CA TYR A 61 37.27 2.83 -48.44
C TYR A 61 36.60 2.84 -47.07
N LEU A 62 35.95 3.96 -46.72
CA LEU A 62 35.27 4.12 -45.42
C LEU A 62 34.23 3.02 -45.11
N HIS A 63 33.57 2.47 -46.13
CA HIS A 63 32.60 1.37 -45.96
C HIS A 63 33.25 0.03 -45.57
N GLN A 64 34.56 -0.13 -45.74
CA GLN A 64 35.32 -1.28 -45.27
C GLN A 64 35.79 -1.11 -43.81
N LEU A 65 35.95 0.13 -43.36
CA LEU A 65 36.45 0.46 -42.02
C LEU A 65 35.32 0.66 -40.99
N CYS A 66 34.17 1.17 -41.43
CA CYS A 66 33.01 1.44 -40.58
C CYS A 66 31.88 0.47 -40.96
N SER A 67 31.48 -0.40 -40.03
CA SER A 67 30.28 -1.21 -40.14
C SER A 67 29.08 -0.45 -39.58
N HIS A 68 27.86 -0.90 -39.92
CA HIS A 68 26.60 -0.28 -39.45
C HIS A 68 26.50 -0.20 -37.91
N LYS A 69 27.28 -1.00 -37.17
CA LYS A 69 27.30 -1.01 -35.70
C LYS A 69 28.18 0.09 -35.09
N ASP A 70 29.07 0.67 -35.88
CA ASP A 70 30.10 1.60 -35.41
C ASP A 70 29.63 3.06 -35.48
N VAL A 71 28.54 3.30 -36.21
CA VAL A 71 27.89 4.61 -36.35
C VAL A 71 26.86 4.79 -35.24
N GLU A 72 27.09 5.78 -34.38
CA GLU A 72 26.13 6.16 -33.35
C GLU A 72 25.07 7.08 -33.96
N TYR A 73 23.88 6.51 -34.18
CA TYR A 73 22.72 7.28 -34.58
C TYR A 73 22.15 8.02 -33.37
N PRO A 74 21.88 9.33 -33.48
CA PRO A 74 21.17 10.04 -32.43
C PRO A 74 19.78 9.42 -32.27
N ALA A 75 19.39 9.15 -31.02
CA ALA A 75 18.05 8.66 -30.74
C ALA A 75 17.02 9.67 -31.29
N PRO A 76 15.95 9.20 -31.97
CA PRO A 76 14.89 10.09 -32.42
C PRO A 76 14.37 10.94 -31.25
N PRO A 77 14.03 12.21 -31.49
CA PRO A 77 13.47 13.04 -30.44
C PRO A 77 12.23 12.35 -29.85
N PRO A 78 12.07 12.33 -28.52
CA PRO A 78 10.90 11.75 -27.88
C PRO A 78 9.64 12.43 -28.44
N LYS A 79 8.72 11.65 -29.00
CA LYS A 79 7.46 12.19 -29.51
C LYS A 79 6.70 12.85 -28.37
N GLU A 80 6.26 14.09 -28.57
CA GLU A 80 5.29 14.74 -27.69
C GLU A 80 4.01 13.89 -27.68
N LYS A 81 3.71 13.31 -26.51
CA LYS A 81 2.51 12.46 -26.35
C LYS A 81 1.28 13.34 -26.53
N SER A 82 0.32 12.90 -27.35
CA SER A 82 -0.94 13.63 -27.51
C SER A 82 -1.62 13.87 -26.15
N PRO A 83 -2.35 14.98 -25.97
CA PRO A 83 -2.97 15.31 -24.68
C PRO A 83 -3.93 14.21 -24.21
N GLU A 84 -4.60 13.54 -25.14
CA GLU A 84 -5.47 12.39 -24.87
C GLU A 84 -4.71 11.19 -24.27
N LEU A 85 -3.52 10.89 -24.79
CA LEU A 85 -2.69 9.79 -24.29
C LEU A 85 -2.13 10.11 -22.89
N GLN A 86 -1.81 11.37 -22.61
CA GLN A 86 -1.37 11.79 -21.28
C GLN A 86 -2.50 11.66 -20.26
N ALA A 87 -3.72 12.10 -20.62
CA ALA A 87 -4.89 11.94 -19.77
C ALA A 87 -5.19 10.46 -19.47
N ARG A 88 -5.07 9.60 -20.49
CA ARG A 88 -5.26 8.15 -20.32
C ARG A 88 -4.19 7.52 -19.42
N LEU A 89 -2.92 7.92 -19.58
CA LEU A 89 -1.84 7.46 -18.70
C LEU A 89 -2.02 7.93 -17.26
N ALA A 90 -2.44 9.18 -17.05
CA ALA A 90 -2.72 9.71 -15.72
C ALA A 90 -3.87 8.94 -15.06
N ARG A 91 -4.93 8.62 -15.81
CA ARG A 91 -6.02 7.77 -15.31
C ARG A 91 -5.56 6.37 -14.93
N LEU A 92 -4.79 5.71 -15.80
CA LEU A 92 -4.26 4.36 -15.53
C LEU A 92 -3.33 4.36 -14.31
N GLN A 93 -2.53 5.41 -14.16
CA GLN A 93 -1.65 5.58 -13.01
C GLN A 93 -2.46 5.76 -11.72
N ALA A 94 -3.49 6.62 -11.72
CA ALA A 94 -4.36 6.81 -10.57
C ALA A 94 -5.09 5.51 -10.18
N GLU A 95 -5.55 4.72 -11.15
CA GLU A 95 -6.17 3.41 -10.88
C GLU A 95 -5.18 2.43 -10.24
N LEU A 96 -3.92 2.41 -10.67
CA LEU A 96 -2.88 1.57 -10.07
C LEU A 96 -2.50 2.04 -8.66
N ASP A 97 -2.39 3.34 -8.45
CA ASP A 97 -2.04 3.91 -7.14
C ASP A 97 -3.16 3.68 -6.12
N ASN A 98 -4.42 3.79 -6.54
CA ASN A 98 -5.56 3.44 -5.70
C ASN A 98 -5.57 1.97 -5.31
N LYS A 99 -5.25 1.06 -6.23
CA LYS A 99 -5.13 -0.38 -5.94
C LYS A 99 -4.01 -0.65 -4.93
N ARG A 100 -2.86 -0.03 -5.10
CA ARG A 100 -1.75 -0.16 -4.15
C ARG A 100 -2.13 0.39 -2.77
N TYR A 101 -2.83 1.52 -2.73
CA TYR A 101 -3.32 2.08 -1.47
C TYR A 101 -4.32 1.14 -0.80
N SER A 102 -5.27 0.57 -1.55
CA SER A 102 -6.23 -0.40 -0.99
C SER A 102 -5.53 -1.64 -0.43
N ASP A 103 -4.49 -2.13 -1.11
CA ASP A 103 -3.73 -3.29 -0.66
C ASP A 103 -2.94 -2.98 0.63
N MET A 104 -2.35 -1.78 0.75
CA MET A 104 -1.64 -1.35 1.97
C MET A 104 -2.58 -1.18 3.17
N VAL A 105 -3.84 -0.82 2.93
CA VAL A 105 -4.83 -0.55 3.97
C VAL A 105 -5.73 -1.76 4.23
N ALA A 106 -5.56 -2.85 3.46
CA ALA A 106 -6.38 -4.05 3.53
C ALA A 106 -6.43 -4.64 4.95
N ASP A 107 -5.28 -4.76 5.63
CA ASP A 107 -5.19 -5.36 6.97
C ASP A 107 -5.96 -4.56 8.03
N ILE A 108 -5.98 -3.23 7.91
CA ILE A 108 -6.68 -2.33 8.84
C ILE A 108 -8.18 -2.30 8.52
N THR A 109 -8.51 -2.31 7.24
CA THR A 109 -9.89 -2.22 6.76
C THR A 109 -10.58 -3.56 6.63
N GLU A 110 -9.95 -4.69 6.93
CA GLU A 110 -10.62 -6.01 6.85
C GLU A 110 -11.95 -6.04 7.61
N SER A 111 -11.99 -5.43 8.80
CA SER A 111 -13.20 -5.35 9.63
C SER A 111 -14.28 -4.47 8.99
N GLU A 112 -13.88 -3.33 8.44
CA GLU A 112 -14.75 -2.37 7.74
C GLU A 112 -15.23 -2.93 6.41
N ARG A 113 -14.38 -3.68 5.70
CA ARG A 113 -14.68 -4.33 4.43
C ARG A 113 -15.57 -5.54 4.60
N LYS A 114 -15.42 -6.33 5.67
CA LYS A 114 -16.39 -7.38 6.05
C LYS A 114 -17.74 -6.78 6.45
N ALA A 115 -17.73 -5.64 7.15
CA ALA A 115 -18.96 -4.89 7.45
C ALA A 115 -19.59 -4.30 6.19
N GLU A 116 -18.78 -3.78 5.25
CA GLU A 116 -19.25 -3.29 3.95
C GLU A 116 -19.66 -4.41 3.00
N GLU A 117 -19.07 -5.60 3.04
CA GLU A 117 -19.53 -6.77 2.27
C GLU A 117 -20.86 -7.29 2.84
N MET A 118 -21.05 -7.27 4.17
CA MET A 118 -22.38 -7.48 4.79
C MET A 118 -23.39 -6.39 4.39
N ARG A 119 -22.96 -5.14 4.23
CA ARG A 119 -23.82 -4.04 3.75
C ARG A 119 -24.09 -4.18 2.26
N ASN A 120 -23.10 -4.28 1.39
CA ASN A 120 -23.18 -4.43 -0.08
C ASN A 120 -23.81 -5.75 -0.53
N SER A 121 -23.93 -6.71 0.38
CA SER A 121 -24.90 -7.79 0.22
C SER A 121 -26.32 -7.27 0.03
N ILE A 122 -26.63 -5.98 0.32
CA ILE A 122 -27.81 -5.05 0.26
C ILE A 122 -29.17 -5.56 -0.27
N LEU A 123 -29.24 -6.70 -0.95
CA LEU A 123 -30.42 -7.56 -1.02
C LEU A 123 -31.01 -8.00 0.34
N PRO A 124 -30.29 -8.15 1.48
CA PRO A 124 -30.92 -8.43 2.74
C PRO A 124 -31.61 -7.19 3.30
N THR A 125 -31.13 -5.95 3.10
CA THR A 125 -31.84 -4.76 3.62
C THR A 125 -33.20 -4.57 2.96
N SER A 126 -33.28 -4.68 1.62
CA SER A 126 -34.57 -4.59 0.93
C SER A 126 -35.46 -5.80 1.22
N ARG A 127 -34.90 -7.02 1.35
CA ARG A 127 -35.66 -8.20 1.81
C ARG A 127 -36.10 -8.10 3.27
N LEU A 128 -35.32 -7.48 4.14
CA LEU A 128 -35.63 -7.30 5.55
C LEU A 128 -36.69 -6.21 5.72
N GLN A 129 -36.63 -5.14 4.92
CA GLN A 129 -37.65 -4.10 4.87
C GLN A 129 -38.95 -4.59 4.22
N LEU A 130 -38.87 -5.41 3.16
CA LEU A 130 -40.02 -6.10 2.57
C LEU A 130 -40.61 -7.14 3.51
N SER A 131 -39.79 -7.96 4.16
CA SER A 131 -40.23 -8.96 5.14
C SER A 131 -40.87 -8.29 6.35
N PHE A 132 -40.35 -7.13 6.76
CA PHE A 132 -40.93 -6.36 7.84
C PHE A 132 -42.29 -5.78 7.44
N GLY A 133 -42.41 -5.14 6.28
CA GLY A 133 -43.70 -4.66 5.78
C GLY A 133 -44.72 -5.78 5.55
N ALA A 134 -44.27 -6.94 5.03
CA ALA A 134 -45.11 -8.12 4.84
C ALA A 134 -45.59 -8.70 6.19
N HIS A 135 -44.73 -8.73 7.21
CA HIS A 135 -45.12 -9.14 8.56
C HIS A 135 -46.22 -8.24 9.12
N VAL A 136 -46.05 -6.90 9.04
CA VAL A 136 -47.05 -5.92 9.48
C VAL A 136 -48.39 -6.12 8.77
N LEU A 137 -48.38 -6.37 7.45
CA LEU A 137 -49.62 -6.62 6.70
C LEU A 137 -50.32 -7.91 7.13
N VAL A 138 -49.56 -8.99 7.36
CA VAL A 138 -50.11 -10.27 7.83
C VAL A 138 -50.68 -10.12 9.23
N THR A 139 -49.96 -9.47 10.16
CA THR A 139 -50.46 -9.28 11.53
C THR A 139 -51.70 -8.39 11.55
N MET A 140 -51.74 -7.28 10.81
CA MET A 140 -52.93 -6.45 10.69
C MET A 140 -54.13 -7.20 10.10
N PHE A 141 -53.93 -7.99 9.05
CA PHE A 141 -55.00 -8.80 8.46
C PHE A 141 -55.53 -9.84 9.45
N THR A 142 -54.65 -10.53 10.19
CA THR A 142 -55.07 -11.52 11.18
C THR A 142 -55.90 -10.90 12.31
N PHE A 143 -55.48 -9.75 12.85
CA PHE A 143 -56.22 -9.07 13.91
C PHE A 143 -57.56 -8.52 13.43
N TRP A 144 -57.63 -7.98 12.20
CA TRP A 144 -58.88 -7.57 11.57
C TRP A 144 -59.83 -8.75 11.40
N ALA A 145 -59.35 -9.87 10.82
CA ALA A 145 -60.17 -11.04 10.57
C ALA A 145 -60.68 -11.65 11.88
N VAL A 146 -59.82 -11.79 12.89
CA VAL A 146 -60.21 -12.30 14.21
C VAL A 146 -61.25 -11.40 14.86
N ALA A 147 -61.09 -10.07 14.81
CA ALA A 147 -62.05 -9.14 15.40
C ALA A 147 -63.39 -9.11 14.63
N TYR A 148 -63.35 -9.14 13.29
CA TYR A 148 -64.54 -9.12 12.43
C TYR A 148 -65.33 -10.44 12.52
N TYR A 149 -64.69 -11.58 12.33
CA TYR A 149 -65.36 -12.88 12.41
C TYR A 149 -65.70 -13.27 13.86
N GLY A 150 -64.82 -12.92 14.82
CA GLY A 150 -65.07 -13.16 16.24
C GLY A 150 -66.30 -12.39 16.73
N SER A 151 -66.45 -11.12 16.35
CA SER A 151 -67.62 -10.33 16.70
C SER A 151 -68.91 -10.82 16.02
N LYS A 152 -68.82 -11.27 14.76
CA LYS A 152 -69.95 -11.85 14.03
C LYS A 152 -70.41 -13.18 14.61
N PHE A 153 -69.48 -14.05 15.01
CA PHE A 153 -69.79 -15.41 15.48
C PHE A 153 -70.15 -15.46 16.97
N TYR A 154 -69.40 -14.77 17.83
CA TYR A 154 -69.60 -14.83 19.28
C TYR A 154 -70.61 -13.81 19.81
N LEU A 155 -70.69 -12.63 19.20
CA LEU A 155 -71.57 -11.55 19.67
C LEU A 155 -72.79 -11.30 18.75
N SER A 156 -72.89 -12.04 17.63
CA SER A 156 -73.98 -11.92 16.65
C SER A 156 -74.26 -10.47 16.22
N TYR A 157 -73.18 -9.68 16.07
CA TYR A 157 -73.28 -8.29 15.66
C TYR A 157 -73.69 -8.14 14.20
N ASP A 158 -74.51 -7.11 13.91
CA ASP A 158 -74.84 -6.69 12.55
C ASP A 158 -73.58 -6.31 11.75
N GLU A 159 -73.67 -6.35 10.41
CA GLU A 159 -72.56 -6.10 9.48
C GLU A 159 -71.77 -4.82 9.78
N LEU A 160 -72.48 -3.76 10.20
CA LEU A 160 -71.90 -2.46 10.57
C LEU A 160 -71.07 -2.54 11.86
N TRP A 161 -71.58 -3.22 12.88
CA TRP A 161 -70.91 -3.38 14.18
C TRP A 161 -69.74 -4.36 14.10
N ALA A 162 -69.86 -5.41 13.29
CA ALA A 162 -68.75 -6.31 12.97
C ALA A 162 -67.63 -5.57 12.22
N GLY A 163 -67.98 -4.70 11.26
CA GLY A 163 -67.04 -3.83 10.57
C GLY A 163 -66.27 -2.88 11.51
N LEU A 164 -66.98 -2.25 12.45
CA LEU A 164 -66.38 -1.41 13.50
C LEU A 164 -65.45 -2.21 14.42
N ALA A 165 -65.84 -3.43 14.81
CA ALA A 165 -65.00 -4.32 15.59
C ALA A 165 -63.73 -4.72 14.82
N GLY A 166 -63.84 -4.99 13.52
CA GLY A 166 -62.69 -5.21 12.62
C GLY A 166 -61.74 -4.01 12.58
N ALA A 167 -62.27 -2.79 12.44
CA ALA A 167 -61.47 -1.56 12.46
C ALA A 167 -60.76 -1.36 13.81
N LEU A 168 -61.43 -1.65 14.92
CA LEU A 168 -60.82 -1.64 16.25
C LEU A 168 -59.72 -2.71 16.38
N GLY A 169 -59.93 -3.89 15.79
CA GLY A 169 -58.93 -4.94 15.64
C GLY A 169 -57.68 -4.47 14.89
N LEU A 170 -57.83 -3.70 13.81
CA LEU A 170 -56.70 -3.10 13.10
C LEU A 170 -55.91 -2.12 13.98
N THR A 171 -56.60 -1.29 14.76
CA THR A 171 -55.94 -0.35 15.68
C THR A 171 -55.15 -1.08 16.76
N VAL A 172 -55.72 -2.14 17.35
CA VAL A 172 -55.02 -2.98 18.34
C VAL A 172 -53.84 -3.73 17.72
N GLY A 173 -54.01 -4.28 16.52
CA GLY A 173 -52.93 -4.94 15.78
C GLY A 173 -51.77 -3.98 15.50
N LEU A 174 -52.06 -2.74 15.09
CA LEU A 174 -51.05 -1.71 14.87
C LEU A 174 -50.29 -1.36 16.15
N LEU A 175 -51.00 -1.23 17.29
CA LEU A 175 -50.38 -0.94 18.58
C LEU A 175 -49.46 -2.08 19.04
N LEU A 176 -49.89 -3.34 18.90
CA LEU A 176 -49.07 -4.50 19.23
C LEU A 176 -47.83 -4.61 18.35
N GLU A 177 -47.99 -4.41 17.04
CA GLU A 177 -46.87 -4.41 16.10
C GLU A 177 -45.87 -3.28 16.44
N THR A 178 -46.36 -2.09 16.77
CA THR A 178 -45.53 -0.96 17.21
C THR A 178 -44.78 -1.27 18.50
N LEU A 179 -45.42 -1.95 19.45
CA LEU A 179 -44.79 -2.34 20.71
C LEU A 179 -43.74 -3.44 20.50
N LEU A 180 -44.02 -4.43 19.65
CA LEU A 180 -43.07 -5.47 19.25
C LEU A 180 -41.87 -4.88 18.49
N LEU A 181 -42.10 -3.88 17.66
CA LEU A 181 -41.04 -3.12 16.98
C LEU A 181 -40.13 -2.40 17.95
N ILE A 182 -40.69 -1.76 18.96
CA ILE A 182 -39.91 -1.10 20.00
C ILE A 182 -39.10 -2.13 20.77
N ILE A 183 -39.69 -3.27 21.16
CA ILE A 183 -38.96 -4.35 21.87
C ILE A 183 -37.86 -4.94 20.99
N ARG A 184 -38.13 -5.19 19.71
CA ARG A 184 -37.15 -5.71 18.76
C ARG A 184 -36.01 -4.72 18.53
N SER A 185 -36.32 -3.44 18.41
CA SER A 185 -35.33 -2.37 18.22
C SER A 185 -34.53 -2.10 19.49
N ASN A 186 -35.12 -2.37 20.66
CA ASN A 186 -34.48 -2.23 21.96
C ASN A 186 -33.84 -3.54 22.47
N ARG A 187 -33.94 -4.65 21.73
CA ARG A 187 -33.12 -5.83 22.00
C ARG A 187 -31.68 -5.44 21.67
N LEU A 188 -30.94 -5.11 22.72
CA LEU A 188 -29.49 -5.05 22.69
C LEU A 188 -29.00 -6.36 22.09
N VAL A 189 -28.29 -6.26 20.96
CA VAL A 189 -27.62 -7.39 20.32
C VAL A 189 -26.88 -8.15 21.42
N PRO A 190 -27.20 -9.44 21.66
CA PRO A 190 -26.55 -10.21 22.70
C PRO A 190 -25.04 -10.18 22.49
N LEU A 191 -24.29 -10.02 23.57
CA LEU A 191 -22.84 -9.83 23.52
C LEU A 191 -22.13 -10.98 22.78
N GLU A 192 -22.74 -12.17 22.74
CA GLU A 192 -22.32 -13.33 21.95
C GLU A 192 -22.12 -13.05 20.46
N GLU A 193 -22.96 -12.20 19.86
CA GLU A 193 -22.89 -11.89 18.42
C GLU A 193 -21.89 -10.75 18.13
N ARG A 194 -21.67 -9.87 19.11
CA ARG A 194 -20.78 -8.71 18.99
C ARG A 194 -19.31 -9.04 19.29
N MET A 195 -19.07 -10.05 20.12
CA MET A 195 -17.73 -10.51 20.49
C MET A 195 -17.72 -12.05 20.62
N PRO A 196 -17.80 -12.81 19.51
CA PRO A 196 -17.77 -14.27 19.55
C PRO A 196 -16.48 -14.81 20.19
N GLU A 197 -15.39 -14.07 20.04
CA GLU A 197 -14.07 -14.37 20.62
C GLU A 197 -14.06 -14.39 22.17
N LEU A 198 -14.98 -13.70 22.84
CA LEU A 198 -15.04 -13.66 24.31
C LEU A 198 -15.71 -14.91 24.91
N PHE A 199 -16.61 -15.54 24.15
CA PHE A 199 -17.39 -16.70 24.59
C PHE A 199 -16.85 -18.03 24.05
N ASP A 200 -15.87 -17.96 23.14
CA ASP A 200 -15.09 -19.10 22.68
C ASP A 200 -14.08 -19.51 23.77
N THR A 201 -14.60 -20.20 24.79
CA THR A 201 -13.86 -20.60 26.01
C THR A 201 -12.55 -21.34 25.74
N ALA A 202 -12.37 -21.93 24.55
CA ALA A 202 -11.12 -22.53 24.09
C ALA A 202 -10.04 -21.46 23.82
N LYS A 203 -10.35 -20.42 23.05
CA LYS A 203 -9.42 -19.34 22.72
C LYS A 203 -9.08 -18.48 23.94
N VAL A 204 -10.04 -18.27 24.84
CA VAL A 204 -9.80 -17.55 26.10
C VAL A 204 -8.83 -18.31 27.00
N LYS A 205 -8.93 -19.65 27.06
CA LYS A 205 -7.96 -20.49 27.79
C LYS A 205 -6.57 -20.42 27.17
N GLU A 206 -6.48 -20.51 25.85
CA GLU A 206 -5.21 -20.42 25.12
C GLU A 206 -4.53 -19.05 25.34
N ALA A 207 -5.29 -17.96 25.26
CA ALA A 207 -4.79 -16.61 25.56
C ALA A 207 -4.30 -16.48 27.01
N TYR A 208 -5.00 -17.08 27.99
CA TYR A 208 -4.59 -17.06 29.39
C TYR A 208 -3.31 -17.84 29.63
N GLU A 209 -3.14 -18.98 28.97
CA GLU A 209 -1.92 -19.79 29.03
C GLU A 209 -0.71 -19.04 28.44
N LEU A 210 -0.90 -18.35 27.31
CA LEU A 210 0.14 -17.57 26.65
C LEU A 210 0.61 -16.40 27.54
N VAL A 211 -0.32 -15.69 28.19
CA VAL A 211 0.00 -14.65 29.17
C VAL A 211 0.74 -15.22 30.39
N ARG A 212 0.37 -16.42 30.84
CA ARG A 212 1.05 -17.10 31.96
C ARG A 212 2.49 -17.49 31.58
N GLN A 213 2.70 -17.97 30.35
CA GLN A 213 4.04 -18.30 29.84
C GLN A 213 4.91 -17.04 29.72
N MET A 214 4.36 -15.93 29.23
CA MET A 214 5.08 -14.65 29.18
C MET A 214 5.51 -14.16 30.56
N LYS A 215 4.60 -14.18 31.55
CA LYS A 215 4.94 -13.80 32.94
C LYS A 215 6.03 -14.70 33.55
N GLN A 216 6.00 -16.00 33.25
CA GLN A 216 7.04 -16.92 33.71
C GLN A 216 8.39 -16.64 33.04
N ALA A 217 8.40 -16.33 31.73
CA ALA A 217 9.61 -15.96 31.00
C ALA A 217 10.21 -14.64 31.53
N GLU A 218 9.37 -13.65 31.85
CA GLU A 218 9.81 -12.39 32.47
C GLU A 218 10.38 -12.60 33.89
N ALA A 219 9.73 -13.43 34.70
CA ALA A 219 10.22 -13.77 36.04
C ALA A 219 11.57 -14.51 36.00
N GLN A 220 11.79 -15.36 35.00
CA GLN A 220 13.07 -16.03 34.79
C GLN A 220 14.17 -15.05 34.31
N LYS A 221 13.84 -14.13 33.40
CA LYS A 221 14.76 -13.05 32.98
C LYS A 221 15.13 -12.13 34.15
N GLY A 222 14.18 -11.82 35.03
CA GLY A 222 14.43 -11.04 36.26
C GLY A 222 15.39 -11.73 37.24
N LYS A 223 15.23 -13.05 37.47
CA LYS A 223 16.11 -13.84 38.33
C LYS A 223 17.53 -14.01 37.77
N GLY A 224 17.67 -14.07 36.43
CA GLY A 224 18.98 -14.11 35.76
C GLY A 224 19.81 -12.83 35.96
N LYS A 225 19.16 -11.66 35.84
CA LYS A 225 19.79 -10.36 36.12
C LYS A 225 20.19 -10.20 37.60
N ALA A 226 19.36 -10.65 38.52
CA ALA A 226 19.68 -10.61 39.96
C ALA A 226 20.88 -11.51 40.33
N LYS A 227 21.01 -12.69 39.71
CA LYS A 227 22.17 -13.58 39.92
C LYS A 227 23.47 -13.05 39.30
N GLN A 228 23.41 -12.36 38.16
CA GLN A 228 24.59 -11.72 37.56
C GLN A 228 25.07 -10.51 38.37
N GLY A 229 24.14 -9.70 38.91
CA GLY A 229 24.49 -8.60 39.82
C GLY A 229 25.15 -9.08 41.13
N ALA A 230 24.67 -10.18 41.71
CA ALA A 230 25.23 -10.74 42.94
C ALA A 230 26.63 -11.37 42.77
N LYS A 231 26.98 -11.83 41.56
CA LYS A 231 28.30 -12.42 41.27
C LYS A 231 29.39 -11.36 41.00
N ALA A 232 29.00 -10.16 40.53
CA ALA A 232 29.91 -9.03 40.36
C ALA A 232 30.28 -8.34 41.70
N ALA A 233 29.44 -8.45 42.73
CA ALA A 233 29.66 -7.82 44.03
C ALA A 233 30.59 -8.62 44.98
N LYS A 234 31.13 -9.77 44.55
CA LYS A 234 31.93 -10.66 45.42
C LYS A 234 33.31 -10.94 44.82
N LEU A 235 34.10 -9.87 44.62
CA LEU A 235 35.56 -9.93 44.48
C LEU A 235 36.15 -8.88 45.46
N PRO A 236 36.94 -9.27 46.48
CA PRO A 236 37.30 -8.37 47.56
C PRO A 236 38.52 -7.50 47.22
N GLN A 237 38.40 -6.23 47.60
CA GLN A 237 39.50 -5.29 47.80
C GLN A 237 40.45 -5.80 48.91
N ALA A 238 41.76 -5.75 48.67
CA ALA A 238 42.76 -5.66 49.74
C ALA A 238 44.11 -5.17 49.20
N LYS A 239 44.27 -3.85 49.08
CA LYS A 239 45.46 -3.14 49.59
C LYS A 239 45.21 -1.64 49.62
N ALA A 240 45.21 -1.12 50.84
CA ALA A 240 45.13 0.30 51.19
C ALA A 240 46.48 1.00 51.01
N VAL A 241 46.43 2.34 51.14
CA VAL A 241 47.47 3.38 51.34
C VAL A 241 47.14 4.51 50.34
N GLU A 242 47.05 5.80 50.63
CA GLU A 242 47.14 6.67 51.80
C GLU A 242 46.97 8.08 51.19
N GLU A 243 46.16 8.96 51.82
CA GLU A 243 46.29 10.43 51.88
C GLU A 243 44.93 11.14 51.98
N GLN A 244 44.84 11.95 53.03
CA GLN A 244 43.89 13.03 53.31
C GLN A 244 44.70 14.34 53.22
N PRO A 245 44.13 15.55 53.37
CA PRO A 245 42.90 16.20 52.85
C PRO A 245 43.37 17.55 52.17
N PRO A 246 42.73 18.74 52.16
CA PRO A 246 41.44 19.17 52.73
C PRO A 246 40.59 20.24 51.97
N ALA A 247 39.42 20.46 52.57
CA ALA A 247 38.77 21.75 52.83
C ALA A 247 37.88 22.44 51.78
N SER A 248 36.86 23.10 52.37
CA SER A 248 36.03 24.21 51.84
C SER A 248 34.85 23.77 50.95
N ASP A 249 33.62 24.24 51.09
CA ASP A 249 33.03 25.26 51.96
C ASP A 249 31.51 25.02 52.11
N THR A 250 31.00 25.56 53.19
CA THR A 250 29.59 25.92 53.47
C THR A 250 28.90 26.62 52.29
N GLU A 251 27.63 26.30 52.03
CA GLU A 251 26.56 27.30 52.25
C GLU A 251 25.14 26.76 52.07
N SER A 252 24.33 27.16 53.03
CA SER A 252 22.87 27.13 53.13
C SER A 252 22.13 27.61 51.88
N LYS A 253 21.01 26.94 51.53
CA LYS A 253 19.75 27.67 51.33
C LYS A 253 18.51 26.78 51.47
N LYS A 254 17.85 26.97 52.62
CA LYS A 254 16.46 26.67 52.89
C LYS A 254 15.62 27.83 52.34
N VAL A 255 14.38 27.55 51.93
CA VAL A 255 13.14 28.36 52.13
C VAL A 255 12.23 28.37 50.90
N ARG A 256 11.02 27.85 51.17
CA ARG A 256 9.70 28.01 50.52
C ARG A 256 9.44 27.32 49.19
#